data_AF-A0A731V7X2-F1
#
_entry.id   AF-A0A731V7X2-F1
#
_cell.length_a   1.000
_cell.length_b   1.000
_cell.length_c   1.000
_cell.angle_alpha   90.00
_cell.angle_beta   90.00
_cell.angle_gamma   90.00
#
_symmetry.space_group_name_H-M   'P 1'
#
loop_
_entity.id
_entity.type
_entity.pdbx_description
1 polymer ?
#
loop_
_entity_poly.entity_id
_entity_poly.type
_entity_poly.pdbx_seq_one_letter_code
_entity_poly.pdbx_strand_id
1 'polypeptide(L)'
;MSDLAMKVLKWQSTGDVGISSATMASIALGLEKNFYHGRFDAPSDPADLRRCMMLVDEIPEIKDSFPLIAKKVKRFSPILREWDSLIDLLKLELKRPDKRAPKTYKWIKELLSDQE
;
A
#
# COMPACT_ATOMS: atom_id res chain seq x y z
N MET A 1 10.55 17.87 13.55
CA MET A 1 10.03 16.87 12.60
C MET A 1 8.56 16.64 12.92
N SER A 2 7.68 16.50 11.93
CA SER A 2 6.27 16.18 12.19
C SER A 2 6.16 14.80 12.85
N ASP A 3 5.14 14.60 13.68
CA ASP A 3 4.87 13.31 14.32
C ASP A 3 4.75 12.18 13.27
N LEU A 4 4.06 12.46 12.16
CA LEU A 4 3.94 11.55 11.01
C LEU A 4 5.30 11.17 10.42
N ALA A 5 6.23 12.12 10.25
CA ALA A 5 7.55 11.83 9.72
C ALA A 5 8.33 10.89 10.63
N MET A 6 8.21 11.04 11.96
CA MET A 6 8.88 10.14 12.91
C MET A 6 8.29 8.73 12.87
N LYS A 7 6.95 8.61 12.82
CA LYS A 7 6.26 7.32 12.66
C LYS A 7 6.69 6.62 11.37
N VAL A 8 6.74 7.34 10.26
CA VAL A 8 7.20 6.80 8.97
C VAL A 8 8.67 6.38 9.02
N LEU A 9 9.56 7.17 9.63
CA LEU A 9 10.96 6.78 9.78
C LEU A 9 11.13 5.51 10.63
N LYS A 10 10.37 5.38 11.72
CA LYS A 10 10.33 4.17 12.53
C LYS A 10 9.84 2.97 11.70
N TRP A 11 8.73 3.12 10.97
CA TRP A 11 8.24 2.07 10.09
C TRP A 11 9.27 1.67 9.01
N GLN A 12 9.94 2.65 8.39
CA GLN A 12 10.95 2.38 7.37
C GLN A 12 12.20 1.67 7.90
N SER A 13 12.48 1.75 9.20
CA SER A 13 13.64 1.12 9.82
C SER A 13 13.34 -0.25 10.41
N THR A 14 12.11 -0.53 10.86
CA THR A 14 11.76 -1.77 11.57
C THR A 14 10.59 -2.55 10.99
N GLY A 15 9.83 -1.95 10.08
CA GLY A 15 8.63 -2.54 9.49
C GLY A 15 8.92 -3.51 8.34
N ASP A 16 7.89 -4.25 7.95
CA ASP A 16 7.90 -5.08 6.73
C ASP A 16 7.59 -4.18 5.52
N VAL A 17 8.65 -3.63 4.93
CA VAL A 17 8.59 -2.55 3.93
C VAL A 17 8.77 -3.07 2.51
N GLY A 18 8.18 -2.34 1.55
CA GLY A 18 8.34 -2.60 0.12
C GLY A 18 8.02 -1.35 -0.70
N ILE A 19 8.21 -1.41 -2.02
CA ILE A 19 8.07 -0.25 -2.92
C ILE A 19 6.67 0.39 -2.81
N SER A 20 5.62 -0.41 -2.79
CA SER A 20 4.24 0.09 -2.76
C SER A 20 3.90 0.75 -1.41
N SER A 21 4.36 0.20 -0.28
CA SER A 21 4.16 0.83 1.04
C SER A 21 5.03 2.07 1.20
N ALA A 22 6.28 2.04 0.71
CA ALA A 22 7.17 3.19 0.68
C ALA A 22 6.59 4.30 -0.19
N THR A 23 5.91 3.98 -1.29
CA THR A 23 5.19 4.95 -2.12
C THR A 23 4.12 5.68 -1.32
N MET A 24 3.27 4.97 -0.58
CA MET A 24 2.23 5.59 0.26
C MET A 24 2.86 6.53 1.31
N ALA A 25 3.88 6.04 2.02
CA ALA A 25 4.55 6.80 3.06
C ALA A 25 5.29 8.04 2.51
N SER A 26 5.98 7.91 1.37
CA SER A 26 6.68 9.03 0.73
C SER A 26 5.72 10.12 0.27
N ILE A 27 4.60 9.75 -0.34
CA ILE A 27 3.59 10.72 -0.79
C ILE A 27 2.93 11.41 0.41
N ALA A 28 2.63 10.68 1.48
CA ALA A 28 2.06 11.25 2.71
C ALA A 28 3.00 12.28 3.38
N LEU A 29 4.32 12.13 3.21
CA LEU A 29 5.31 13.11 3.64
C LEU A 29 5.61 14.22 2.63
N GLY A 30 4.92 14.25 1.48
CA GLY A 30 5.14 15.24 0.43
C GLY A 30 6.43 15.05 -0.37
N LEU A 31 7.03 13.85 -0.36
CA LEU A 31 8.22 13.55 -1.16
C LEU A 31 7.85 13.35 -2.64
N GLU A 32 8.82 13.61 -3.53
CA GLU A 32 8.67 13.46 -4.99
C GLU A 32 9.24 12.14 -5.54
N LYS A 33 9.90 11.34 -4.68
CA LYS A 33 10.39 10.01 -4.99
C LYS A 33 10.13 9.08 -3.80
N ASN A 34 10.12 7.78 -4.05
CA ASN A 34 10.04 6.82 -2.95
C ASN A 34 11.36 6.78 -2.16
N PHE A 35 11.33 6.22 -0.95
CA PHE A 35 12.51 6.08 -0.08
C PHE A 35 13.69 5.29 -0.67
N TYR A 36 13.45 4.54 -1.76
CA TYR A 36 14.47 3.75 -2.46
C TYR A 36 14.97 4.43 -3.74
N HIS A 37 14.73 5.74 -3.89
CA HIS A 37 15.07 6.54 -5.06
C HIS A 37 14.42 6.07 -6.37
N GLY A 38 13.45 5.16 -6.29
CA GLY A 38 12.70 4.62 -7.41
C GLY A 38 11.45 5.43 -7.74
N ARG A 39 10.74 4.97 -8.78
CA ARG A 39 9.42 5.48 -9.13
C ARG A 39 8.39 5.03 -8.09
N PHE A 40 7.35 5.83 -7.93
CA PHE A 40 6.16 5.38 -7.22
C PHE A 40 5.50 4.22 -7.96
N ASP A 41 5.04 3.22 -7.22
CA ASP A 41 4.32 2.09 -7.79
C ASP A 41 3.22 1.60 -6.85
N ALA A 42 2.22 0.93 -7.43
CA ALA A 42 1.10 0.34 -6.73
C ALA A 42 1.41 -1.11 -6.29
N PRO A 43 0.63 -1.70 -5.38
CA PRO A 43 0.72 -3.12 -5.08
C PRO A 43 0.43 -3.95 -6.33
N SER A 44 1.31 -4.89 -6.65
CA SER A 44 1.15 -5.76 -7.82
C SER A 44 0.62 -7.15 -7.47
N ASP A 45 0.72 -7.51 -6.19
CA ASP A 45 0.33 -8.80 -5.64
C ASP A 45 -0.13 -8.68 -4.16
N PRO A 46 -0.63 -9.77 -3.54
CA PRO A 46 -1.05 -9.75 -2.14
C PRO A 46 0.05 -9.47 -1.13
N ALA A 47 1.32 -9.77 -1.42
CA ALA A 47 2.42 -9.52 -0.51
C ALA A 47 2.75 -8.01 -0.47
N ASP A 48 2.73 -7.35 -1.64
CA ASP A 48 2.79 -5.88 -1.73
C ASP A 48 1.64 -5.24 -0.97
N LEU A 49 0.41 -5.71 -1.19
CA LEU A 49 -0.77 -5.18 -0.53
C LEU A 49 -0.71 -5.37 0.98
N ARG A 50 -0.22 -6.53 1.46
CA ARG A 50 -0.02 -6.80 2.88
C ARG A 50 0.92 -5.79 3.54
N ARG A 51 2.02 -5.41 2.88
CA ARG A 51 2.94 -4.39 3.40
C ARG A 51 2.29 -3.00 3.46
N CYS A 52 1.48 -2.66 2.45
CA CYS A 52 0.66 -1.45 2.48
C CYS A 52 -0.35 -1.45 3.64
N MET A 53 -1.02 -2.60 3.86
CA MET A 53 -1.95 -2.78 4.97
C MET A 53 -1.27 -2.60 6.32
N MET A 54 -0.11 -3.25 6.54
CA MET A 54 0.62 -3.15 7.80
C MET A 54 1.11 -1.72 8.08
N LEU A 55 1.53 -0.98 7.05
CA LEU A 55 1.85 0.44 7.19
C LEU A 55 0.65 1.25 7.70
N VAL A 56 -0.53 1.03 7.13
CA VAL A 56 -1.75 1.76 7.50
C VAL A 56 -2.28 1.33 8.87
N ASP A 57 -2.14 0.06 9.24
CA ASP A 57 -2.48 -0.44 10.56
C ASP A 57 -1.57 0.21 11.65
N GLU A 58 -0.28 0.40 11.36
CA GLU A 58 0.67 1.06 12.27
C GLU A 58 0.54 2.59 12.26
N ILE A 59 0.22 3.19 11.09
CA ILE A 59 0.12 4.64 10.88
C ILE A 59 -1.19 4.97 10.15
N PRO A 60 -2.34 4.99 10.86
CA PRO A 60 -3.64 5.22 10.25
C PRO A 60 -3.77 6.55 9.50
N GLU A 61 -3.00 7.57 9.88
CA GLU A 61 -2.96 8.90 9.27
C GLU A 61 -2.54 8.85 7.78
N ILE A 62 -1.90 7.76 7.33
CA ILE A 62 -1.60 7.55 5.90
C ILE A 62 -2.90 7.50 5.07
N LYS A 63 -4.04 7.09 5.65
CA LYS A 63 -5.34 7.09 4.95
C LYS A 63 -5.75 8.48 4.48
N ASP A 64 -5.39 9.53 5.20
CA ASP A 64 -5.71 10.93 4.82
C ASP A 64 -5.05 11.33 3.48
N SER A 65 -3.96 10.63 3.13
CA SER A 65 -3.23 10.85 1.88
C SER A 65 -3.74 10.00 0.71
N PHE A 66 -4.72 9.12 0.89
CA PHE A 66 -5.23 8.26 -0.19
C PHE A 66 -5.68 9.04 -1.44
N PRO A 67 -6.43 10.17 -1.33
CA PRO A 67 -6.79 10.96 -2.50
C PRO A 67 -5.57 11.50 -3.26
N LEU A 68 -4.52 11.90 -2.53
CA LEU A 68 -3.28 12.38 -3.13
C LEU A 68 -2.50 11.24 -3.80
N ILE A 69 -2.42 10.08 -3.16
CA ILE A 69 -1.76 8.89 -3.71
C ILE A 69 -2.47 8.43 -4.99
N ALA A 70 -3.80 8.33 -4.98
CA ALA A 70 -4.60 7.97 -6.15
C ALA A 70 -4.37 8.94 -7.32
N LYS A 71 -4.22 10.24 -7.03
CA LYS A 71 -3.94 11.27 -8.03
C LYS A 71 -2.51 11.18 -8.59
N LYS A 72 -1.50 11.01 -7.72
CA LYS A 72 -0.08 10.93 -8.13
C LYS A 72 0.25 9.59 -8.81
N VAL A 73 -0.40 8.50 -8.42
CA VAL A 73 -0.13 7.14 -8.89
C VAL A 73 -1.42 6.53 -9.41
N LYS A 74 -1.75 6.79 -10.68
CA LYS A 74 -3.02 6.35 -11.31
C LYS A 74 -3.28 4.86 -11.14
N ARG A 75 -2.24 4.03 -11.28
CA ARG A 75 -2.29 2.58 -11.09
C ARG A 75 -2.72 2.15 -9.68
N PHE A 76 -2.51 3.00 -8.67
CA PHE A 76 -2.90 2.76 -7.27
C PHE A 76 -4.38 3.14 -7.02
N SER A 77 -4.93 4.09 -7.79
CA SER A 77 -6.30 4.59 -7.64
C SER A 77 -7.37 3.49 -7.49
N PRO A 78 -7.46 2.46 -8.36
CA PRO A 78 -8.48 1.42 -8.23
C PRO A 78 -8.31 0.59 -6.95
N ILE A 79 -7.07 0.34 -6.50
CA ILE A 79 -6.78 -0.37 -5.24
C ILE A 79 -7.24 0.45 -4.03
N LEU A 80 -6.98 1.77 -4.02
CA LEU A 80 -7.39 2.63 -2.90
C LEU A 80 -8.90 2.81 -2.81
N ARG A 81 -9.60 2.80 -3.96
CA ARG A 81 -11.06 2.86 -3.99
C ARG A 81 -11.70 1.62 -3.35
N GLU A 82 -11.14 0.45 -3.61
CA GLU A 82 -11.62 -0.83 -3.06
C GLU A 82 -10.92 -1.24 -1.75
N TRP A 83 -10.20 -0.31 -1.11
CA TRP A 83 -9.23 -0.61 -0.06
C TRP A 83 -9.78 -1.51 1.05
N ASP A 84 -10.87 -1.09 1.72
CA ASP A 84 -11.37 -1.82 2.88
C ASP A 84 -11.84 -3.23 2.51
N SER A 85 -12.58 -3.39 1.40
CA SER A 85 -13.04 -4.69 0.89
C SER A 85 -11.87 -5.61 0.50
N LEU A 86 -10.83 -5.05 -0.13
CA LEU A 86 -9.66 -5.79 -0.56
C LEU A 86 -8.81 -6.24 0.65
N ILE A 87 -8.68 -5.38 1.67
CA ILE A 87 -8.01 -5.70 2.93
C ILE A 87 -8.76 -6.78 3.71
N ASP A 88 -10.09 -6.74 3.75
CA ASP A 88 -10.89 -7.77 4.41
C ASP A 88 -10.72 -9.14 3.75
N LEU A 89 -10.73 -9.18 2.41
CA LEU A 89 -10.44 -10.41 1.66
C LEU A 89 -9.02 -10.91 1.92
N LEU A 90 -8.03 -10.02 1.90
CA LEU A 90 -6.64 -10.38 2.19
C LEU A 90 -6.52 -10.99 3.59
N LYS A 91 -7.09 -10.33 4.62
CA LYS A 91 -7.08 -10.81 6.00
C LYS A 91 -7.76 -12.18 6.13
N LEU A 92 -8.83 -12.41 5.39
CA LEU A 92 -9.49 -13.72 5.34
C LEU A 92 -8.58 -14.80 4.73
N GLU A 93 -7.95 -14.52 3.59
CA GLU A 93 -7.09 -15.50 2.91
C GLU A 93 -5.77 -15.75 3.67
N LEU A 94 -5.21 -14.76 4.37
CA LEU A 94 -4.00 -14.94 5.18
C LEU A 94 -4.20 -15.87 6.39
N LYS A 95 -5.44 -16.17 6.78
CA LYS A 95 -5.75 -17.20 7.80
C LYS A 95 -5.56 -18.64 7.29
N ARG A 96 -5.38 -18.83 5.98
CA ARG A 96 -5.13 -20.15 5.40
C ARG A 96 -3.77 -20.70 5.85
N PRO A 97 -3.61 -22.03 6.00
CA PRO A 97 -2.33 -22.63 6.40
C PRO A 97 -1.18 -22.32 5.43
N ASP A 98 -1.47 -22.20 4.13
CA ASP A 98 -0.49 -21.90 3.08
C ASP A 98 -0.12 -20.42 2.99
N LYS A 99 -0.82 -19.54 3.74
CA LYS A 99 -0.70 -18.08 3.69
C LYS A 99 -0.83 -17.48 2.29
N ARG A 100 -1.45 -18.21 1.34
CA ARG A 100 -1.67 -17.74 -0.02
C ARG A 100 -2.98 -16.97 -0.11
N ALA A 101 -3.01 -15.96 -0.98
CA ALA A 101 -4.18 -15.12 -1.23
C ALA A 101 -4.57 -15.09 -2.72
N PRO A 102 -4.98 -16.23 -3.30
CA PRO A 102 -5.27 -16.34 -4.73
C PRO A 102 -6.44 -15.48 -5.20
N LYS A 103 -7.49 -15.29 -4.38
CA LYS A 103 -8.63 -14.42 -4.75
C LYS A 103 -8.22 -12.96 -4.71
N THR A 104 -7.47 -12.56 -3.68
CA THR A 104 -6.89 -11.22 -3.57
C THR A 104 -5.98 -10.94 -4.76
N TYR A 105 -5.11 -11.89 -5.13
CA TYR A 105 -4.25 -11.77 -6.30
C TYR A 105 -5.06 -11.55 -7.58
N LYS A 106 -6.09 -12.38 -7.81
CA LYS A 106 -6.97 -12.25 -8.98
C LYS A 106 -7.63 -10.87 -9.02
N TRP A 107 -8.18 -10.41 -7.90
CA TRP A 107 -8.84 -9.11 -7.82
C TRP A 107 -7.87 -7.95 -8.06
N ILE A 108 -6.65 -8.00 -7.49
CA ILE A 108 -5.59 -7.02 -7.79
C ILE A 108 -5.32 -6.99 -9.30
N LYS A 109 -5.22 -8.15 -9.97
CA LYS A 109 -4.97 -8.17 -11.42
C LYS A 109 -6.11 -7.57 -12.21
N GLU A 110 -7.36 -7.83 -11.85
CA GLU A 110 -8.54 -7.21 -12.48
C GLU A 110 -8.54 -5.69 -12.30
N LEU A 111 -8.24 -5.19 -11.10
CA LEU A 111 -8.15 -3.75 -10.83
C LEU A 111 -7.03 -3.07 -11.62
N LEU A 112 -5.95 -3.80 -11.92
CA LEU A 112 -4.79 -3.27 -12.63
C LEU A 112 -4.89 -3.42 -14.16
N SER A 113 -5.68 -4.36 -14.67
CA SER A 113 -5.89 -4.55 -16.12
C SER A 113 -6.76 -3.46 -16.74
N ASP A 114 -7.64 -2.83 -15.96
CA ASP A 114 -8.49 -1.71 -16.41
C ASP A 114 -7.72 -0.40 -16.65
N GLN A 115 -6.38 -0.46 -16.71
CA GLN A 115 -5.47 0.68 -16.86
C GLN A 115 -4.55 0.53 -18.09
N GLU A 116 -4.64 -0.58 -18.84
CA GLU A 116 -3.99 -0.78 -20.15
C GLU A 116 -4.85 -0.22 -21.29
#